data_AF-A0A8J3V0Y9-F1
#
_entry.id   AF-A0A8J3V0Y9-F1
#
_cell.length_a   1.000
_cell.length_b   1.000
_cell.length_c   1.000
_cell.angle_alpha   90.00
_cell.angle_beta   90.00
_cell.angle_gamma   90.00
#
_symmetry.space_group_name_H-M   'P 1'
#
loop_
_entity.id
_entity.type
_entity.pdbx_description
1 polymer ?
#
loop_
_entity_poly.entity_id
_entity_poly.type
_entity_poly.pdbx_seq_one_letter_code
_entity_poly.pdbx_strand_id
1 'polypeptide(L)'
;MSVAPAMICVMGLSIFVGILTDLDDDETIADYRADFAEVTRALEAAGFPQWNEPDVDPAETFDSQMYGYDGLHYLRRLAVHVAASGMLPPPGDEDAIDDSLLEEVYRGRPSHAVTVSGTVTVAGAPNGSFDHLVHHGDSEGFYVPVDFPPVIVDERVTGSFIGSSHRLLDECLRLARLLELPDGLDPWSDEVQDAIEGRVTSPSATWQRYGVESFSCLTLIEAARTSIKTGAAIAFG
;
A
#
# COMPACT_ATOMS: atom_id res chain seq x y z
N MET A 1 -20.82 31.66 2.31
CA MET A 1 -21.16 30.22 2.32
C MET A 1 -20.57 29.64 1.06
N SER A 2 -19.34 29.14 1.16
CA SER A 2 -18.67 28.44 0.06
C SER A 2 -19.11 26.98 0.12
N VAL A 3 -19.66 26.49 -0.97
CA VAL A 3 -20.01 25.07 -1.11
C VAL A 3 -18.69 24.35 -1.35
N ALA A 4 -18.33 23.43 -0.45
CA ALA A 4 -17.20 22.53 -0.69
C ALA A 4 -17.43 21.78 -2.01
N PRO A 5 -16.43 21.64 -2.89
CA PRO A 5 -16.60 20.83 -4.08
C PRO A 5 -16.90 19.39 -3.64
N ALA A 6 -17.99 18.85 -4.16
CA ALA A 6 -18.37 17.47 -3.92
C ALA A 6 -17.27 16.56 -4.50
N MET A 7 -16.56 15.88 -3.62
CA MET A 7 -15.73 14.73 -3.96
C MET A 7 -16.63 13.79 -4.76
N ILE A 8 -16.31 13.59 -6.04
CA ILE A 8 -17.02 12.63 -6.89
C ILE A 8 -16.83 11.29 -6.21
N CYS A 9 -17.93 10.71 -5.71
CA CYS A 9 -17.97 9.42 -5.03
C CYS A 9 -17.77 8.31 -6.09
N VAL A 10 -16.54 8.21 -6.60
CA VAL A 10 -16.03 6.96 -7.18
C VAL A 10 -15.91 5.99 -6.01
N MET A 11 -16.25 4.71 -6.20
CA MET A 11 -16.03 3.69 -5.16
C MET A 11 -14.60 3.82 -4.62
N GLY A 12 -14.48 4.23 -3.36
CA GLY A 12 -13.19 4.56 -2.74
C GLY A 12 -12.57 3.33 -2.11
N LEU A 13 -11.24 3.22 -2.18
CA LEU A 13 -10.48 2.23 -1.44
C LEU A 13 -10.15 2.80 -0.05
N SER A 14 -10.43 2.06 1.01
CA SER A 14 -10.02 2.40 2.37
C SER A 14 -8.94 1.44 2.84
N ILE A 15 -8.05 1.93 3.70
CA ILE A 15 -7.03 1.12 4.36
C ILE A 15 -7.24 1.13 5.87
N PHE A 16 -7.04 -0.03 6.48
CA PHE A 16 -7.30 -0.26 7.90
C PHE A 16 -6.11 -0.96 8.57
N VAL A 17 -5.85 -0.61 9.82
CA VAL A 17 -4.96 -1.35 10.72
C VAL A 17 -5.72 -1.66 12.01
N GLY A 18 -5.80 -2.95 12.35
CA GLY A 18 -6.63 -3.44 13.46
C GLY A 18 -8.10 -3.59 13.06
N ILE A 19 -8.37 -4.05 11.83
CA ILE A 19 -9.72 -4.14 11.24
C ILE A 19 -10.73 -4.88 12.11
N LEU A 20 -10.29 -5.88 12.88
CA LEU A 20 -11.18 -6.66 13.76
C LEU A 20 -11.83 -5.82 14.88
N THR A 21 -11.27 -4.66 15.20
CA THR A 21 -11.80 -3.77 16.24
C THR A 21 -13.00 -2.96 15.76
N ASP A 22 -13.08 -2.70 14.45
CA ASP A 22 -14.13 -1.86 13.84
C ASP A 22 -15.33 -2.67 13.33
N LEU A 23 -15.21 -4.00 13.28
CA LEU A 23 -16.26 -4.91 12.83
C LEU A 23 -17.22 -5.29 13.98
N ASP A 24 -18.51 -5.33 13.68
CA ASP A 24 -19.57 -5.77 14.60
C ASP A 24 -20.25 -7.08 14.18
N ASP A 25 -19.98 -7.56 12.97
CA ASP A 25 -20.54 -8.77 12.40
C ASP A 25 -19.63 -9.99 12.62
N ASP A 26 -20.16 -10.98 13.37
CA ASP A 26 -19.42 -12.19 13.74
C ASP A 26 -18.97 -13.04 12.53
N GLU A 27 -19.75 -13.04 11.44
CA GLU A 27 -19.41 -13.77 10.21
C GLU A 27 -18.20 -13.12 9.51
N THR A 28 -18.24 -11.81 9.32
CA THR A 28 -17.13 -11.03 8.75
C THR A 28 -15.86 -11.13 9.60
N ILE A 29 -15.99 -11.07 10.93
CA ILE A 29 -14.85 -11.29 11.85
C ILE A 29 -14.27 -12.69 11.69
N ALA A 30 -15.12 -13.72 11.54
CA ALA A 30 -14.66 -15.09 11.36
C ALA A 30 -13.92 -15.28 10.02
N ASP A 31 -14.39 -14.62 8.96
CA ASP A 31 -13.75 -14.65 7.63
C ASP A 31 -12.34 -14.03 7.68
N TYR A 32 -12.19 -12.83 8.25
CA TYR A 32 -10.86 -12.22 8.44
C TYR A 32 -9.93 -13.09 9.29
N ARG A 33 -10.44 -13.71 10.36
CA ARG A 33 -9.64 -14.62 11.18
C ARG A 33 -9.21 -15.87 10.41
N ALA A 34 -10.05 -16.38 9.51
CA ALA A 34 -9.70 -17.50 8.64
C ALA A 34 -8.58 -17.11 7.66
N ASP A 35 -8.68 -15.93 7.05
CA ASP A 35 -7.64 -15.36 6.20
C ASP A 35 -6.31 -15.18 6.94
N PHE A 36 -6.33 -14.59 8.14
CA PHE A 36 -5.13 -14.43 8.95
C PHE A 36 -4.47 -15.78 9.29
N ALA A 37 -5.25 -16.84 9.52
CA ALA A 37 -4.71 -18.18 9.73
C ALA A 37 -4.08 -18.77 8.45
N GLU A 38 -4.58 -18.45 7.25
CA GLU A 38 -3.91 -18.79 5.99
C GLU A 38 -2.62 -17.98 5.79
N VAL A 39 -2.61 -16.69 6.16
CA VAL A 39 -1.39 -15.86 6.15
C VAL A 39 -0.31 -16.43 7.07
N THR A 40 -0.65 -16.83 8.30
CA THR A 40 0.28 -17.50 9.22
C THR A 40 0.90 -18.75 8.60
N ARG A 41 0.08 -19.58 7.94
CA ARG A 41 0.53 -20.81 7.27
C ARG A 41 1.42 -20.51 6.07
N ALA A 42 1.11 -19.47 5.29
CA ALA A 42 1.92 -19.06 4.15
C ALA A 42 3.31 -18.55 4.59
N LEU A 43 3.37 -17.75 5.66
CA LEU A 43 4.63 -17.30 6.28
C LEU A 43 5.49 -18.48 6.73
N GLU A 44 4.93 -19.42 7.47
CA GLU A 44 5.64 -20.61 7.95
C GLU A 44 6.14 -21.47 6.79
N ALA A 45 5.29 -21.69 5.78
CA ALA A 45 5.63 -22.46 4.59
C ALA A 45 6.76 -21.81 3.75
N ALA A 46 6.87 -20.48 3.79
CA ALA A 46 7.96 -19.72 3.18
C ALA A 46 9.21 -19.60 4.08
N GLY A 47 9.17 -20.16 5.30
CA GLY A 47 10.29 -20.18 6.24
C GLY A 47 10.46 -18.89 7.06
N PHE A 48 9.44 -18.04 7.12
CA PHE A 48 9.42 -16.81 7.92
C PHE A 48 8.75 -17.04 9.29
N PRO A 49 8.96 -16.13 10.26
CA PRO A 49 8.31 -16.22 11.56
C PRO A 49 6.77 -16.27 11.43
N GLN A 50 6.14 -17.11 12.26
CA GLN A 50 4.70 -17.10 12.41
C GLN A 50 4.22 -15.76 12.96
N TRP A 51 3.04 -15.35 12.52
CA TRP A 51 2.36 -14.14 12.97
C TRP A 51 0.88 -14.46 13.21
N ASN A 52 0.28 -13.81 14.20
CA ASN A 52 -1.15 -13.84 14.45
C ASN A 52 -1.62 -12.41 14.66
N GLU A 53 -2.78 -12.05 14.10
CA GLU A 53 -3.40 -10.75 14.33
C GLU A 53 -3.66 -10.56 15.83
N PRO A 54 -3.12 -9.49 16.46
CA PRO A 54 -3.35 -9.20 17.87
C PRO A 54 -4.73 -8.55 18.08
N ASP A 55 -5.24 -8.62 19.31
CA ASP A 55 -6.33 -7.73 19.72
C ASP A 55 -5.75 -6.33 19.94
N VAL A 56 -6.15 -5.36 19.12
CA VAL A 56 -5.64 -3.97 19.14
C VAL A 56 -6.56 -3.08 19.97
N ASP A 57 -5.97 -2.17 20.76
CA ASP A 57 -6.74 -1.11 21.42
C ASP A 57 -7.41 -0.22 20.35
N PRO A 58 -8.73 0.03 20.40
CA PRO A 58 -9.41 0.95 19.47
C PRO A 58 -8.77 2.33 19.37
N ALA A 59 -8.04 2.79 20.38
CA ALA A 59 -7.32 4.06 20.35
C ALA A 59 -6.00 4.01 19.54
N GLU A 60 -5.56 2.81 19.14
CA GLU A 60 -4.33 2.57 18.37
C GLU A 60 -4.58 2.03 16.96
N THR A 61 -5.84 1.91 16.54
CA THR A 61 -6.20 1.57 15.16
C THR A 61 -5.89 2.74 14.21
N PHE A 62 -5.91 2.44 12.92
CA PHE A 62 -5.78 3.44 11.87
C PHE A 62 -6.76 3.12 10.76
N ASP A 63 -7.53 4.12 10.34
CA ASP A 63 -8.38 4.06 9.16
C ASP A 63 -8.11 5.28 8.28
N SER A 64 -8.09 5.08 6.97
CA SER A 64 -7.98 6.18 6.04
C SER A 64 -8.50 5.84 4.67
N GLN A 65 -9.11 6.82 4.01
CA GLN A 65 -9.47 6.70 2.60
C GLN A 65 -8.24 6.95 1.73
N MET A 66 -8.10 6.16 0.68
CA MET A 66 -7.16 6.42 -0.41
C MET A 66 -7.79 7.40 -1.41
N TYR A 67 -6.97 7.91 -2.34
CA TYR A 67 -7.44 8.76 -3.43
C TYR A 67 -8.20 7.90 -4.44
N GLY A 68 -9.51 7.72 -4.20
CA GLY A 68 -10.33 6.79 -4.97
C GLY A 68 -9.75 5.38 -4.96
N TYR A 69 -9.98 4.64 -6.04
CA TYR A 69 -9.34 3.35 -6.28
C TYR A 69 -7.96 3.50 -6.96
N ASP A 70 -7.75 4.61 -7.65
CA ASP A 70 -6.60 4.81 -8.53
C ASP A 70 -5.35 5.33 -7.80
N GLY A 71 -5.47 5.87 -6.60
CA GLY A 71 -4.35 6.50 -5.87
C GLY A 71 -3.11 5.61 -5.74
N LEU A 72 -3.30 4.30 -5.55
CA LEU A 72 -2.20 3.33 -5.54
C LEU A 72 -1.51 3.21 -6.91
N HIS A 73 -2.24 3.30 -8.02
CA HIS A 73 -1.65 3.24 -9.37
C HIS A 73 -0.73 4.44 -9.62
N TYR A 74 -1.14 5.64 -9.19
CA TYR A 74 -0.29 6.84 -9.26
C TYR A 74 1.04 6.64 -8.52
N LEU A 75 0.99 6.09 -7.30
CA LEU A 75 2.20 5.84 -6.52
C LEU A 75 3.07 4.70 -7.10
N ARG A 76 2.45 3.60 -7.52
CA ARG A 76 3.13 2.45 -8.13
C ARG A 76 3.79 2.82 -9.45
N ARG A 77 3.22 3.75 -10.21
CA ARG A 77 3.86 4.33 -11.39
C ARG A 77 5.21 4.97 -11.02
N LEU A 78 5.29 5.78 -9.96
CA LEU A 78 6.59 6.31 -9.52
C LEU A 78 7.57 5.18 -9.18
N ALA A 79 7.09 4.17 -8.46
CA ALA A 79 7.90 3.03 -8.04
C ALA A 79 8.55 2.30 -9.23
N VAL A 80 7.78 1.98 -10.29
CA VAL A 80 8.32 1.27 -11.45
C VAL A 80 9.30 2.11 -12.28
N HIS A 81 9.04 3.42 -12.43
CA HIS A 81 9.94 4.32 -13.14
C HIS A 81 11.25 4.56 -12.37
N VAL A 82 11.17 4.71 -11.05
CA VAL A 82 12.36 4.80 -10.18
C VAL A 82 13.14 3.49 -10.18
N ALA A 83 12.47 2.34 -10.17
CA ALA A 83 13.12 1.05 -10.29
C ALA A 83 13.90 0.89 -11.62
N ALA A 84 13.31 1.34 -12.72
CA ALA A 84 13.87 1.19 -14.05
C ALA A 84 14.98 2.21 -14.37
N SER A 85 14.82 3.46 -13.92
CA SER A 85 15.66 4.59 -14.36
C SER A 85 16.36 5.34 -13.23
N GLY A 86 15.96 5.12 -11.97
CA GLY A 86 16.40 5.91 -10.82
C GLY A 86 15.79 7.32 -10.74
N MET A 87 14.86 7.67 -11.64
CA MET A 87 14.27 8.99 -11.75
C MET A 87 12.75 8.94 -11.58
N LEU A 88 12.17 10.01 -11.04
CA LEU A 88 10.72 10.21 -11.06
C LEU A 88 10.27 10.49 -12.51
N PRO A 89 9.18 9.87 -12.98
CA PRO A 89 8.52 10.28 -14.22
C PRO A 89 7.85 11.66 -14.02
N PRO A 90 7.39 12.34 -15.07
CA PRO A 90 6.55 13.52 -14.91
C PRO A 90 5.34 13.23 -14.01
N PRO A 91 4.82 14.24 -13.27
CA PRO A 91 3.62 14.09 -12.46
C PRO A 91 2.47 13.42 -13.21
N GLY A 92 1.69 12.59 -12.51
CA GLY A 92 0.54 11.95 -13.10
C GLY A 92 -0.54 12.95 -13.52
N ASP A 93 -1.10 12.74 -14.71
CA ASP A 93 -2.35 13.32 -15.18
C ASP A 93 -3.43 12.22 -15.24
N GLU A 94 -4.55 12.48 -15.93
CA GLU A 94 -5.64 11.51 -16.06
C GLU A 94 -5.22 10.18 -16.71
N ASP A 95 -4.14 10.16 -17.49
CA ASP A 95 -3.61 8.97 -18.17
C ASP A 95 -2.59 8.21 -17.30
N ALA A 96 -2.27 8.70 -16.09
CA ALA A 96 -1.26 8.09 -15.22
C ALA A 96 -1.59 6.65 -14.78
N ILE A 97 -2.88 6.27 -14.84
CA ILE A 97 -3.34 4.92 -14.54
C ILE A 97 -3.01 3.92 -15.65
N ASP A 98 -2.85 4.39 -16.89
CA ASP A 98 -2.56 3.59 -18.09
C ASP A 98 -1.06 3.65 -18.45
N ASP A 99 -0.19 3.65 -17.43
CA ASP A 99 1.26 3.74 -17.64
C ASP A 99 1.81 2.43 -18.24
N SER A 100 2.32 2.52 -19.46
CA SER A 100 2.83 1.36 -20.21
C SER A 100 3.94 0.57 -19.50
N LEU A 101 4.78 1.22 -18.68
CA LEU A 101 5.83 0.54 -17.94
C LEU A 101 5.23 -0.22 -16.74
N LEU A 102 4.27 0.39 -16.04
CA LEU A 102 3.54 -0.28 -14.97
C LEU A 102 2.79 -1.51 -15.51
N GLU A 103 2.10 -1.38 -16.65
CA GLU A 103 1.45 -2.50 -17.33
C GLU A 103 2.43 -3.61 -17.72
N GLU A 104 3.62 -3.24 -18.23
CA GLU A 104 4.66 -4.21 -18.57
C GLU A 104 5.12 -4.98 -17.33
N VAL A 105 5.33 -4.28 -16.21
CA VAL A 105 5.70 -4.91 -14.93
C VAL A 105 4.61 -5.86 -14.42
N TYR A 106 3.33 -5.47 -14.50
CA TYR A 106 2.22 -6.36 -14.14
C TYR A 106 2.15 -7.60 -15.04
N ARG A 107 2.32 -7.43 -16.35
CA ARG A 107 2.28 -8.52 -17.33
C ARG A 107 3.48 -9.47 -17.19
N GLY A 108 4.65 -8.93 -16.83
CA GLY A 108 5.90 -9.67 -16.75
C GLY A 108 5.93 -10.75 -15.67
N ARG A 109 5.03 -10.67 -14.68
CA ARG A 109 5.11 -11.37 -13.38
C ARG A 109 6.42 -11.02 -12.65
N PRO A 110 6.51 -11.24 -11.33
CA PRO A 110 7.75 -11.00 -10.61
C PRO A 110 8.86 -11.85 -11.24
N SER A 111 9.97 -11.20 -11.60
CA SER A 111 11.03 -11.82 -12.41
C SER A 111 11.72 -12.99 -11.70
N HIS A 112 11.53 -13.14 -10.39
CA HIS A 112 11.80 -14.35 -9.63
C HIS A 112 10.53 -14.77 -8.89
N ALA A 113 9.95 -15.89 -9.29
CA ALA A 113 8.87 -16.55 -8.56
C ALA A 113 9.29 -18.00 -8.29
N VAL A 114 9.32 -18.41 -7.02
CA VAL A 114 9.68 -19.78 -6.62
C VAL A 114 8.57 -20.34 -5.74
N THR A 115 7.98 -21.45 -6.15
CA THR A 115 7.09 -22.22 -5.30
C THR A 115 7.92 -22.92 -4.23
N VAL A 116 7.72 -22.50 -2.98
CA VAL A 116 8.51 -22.98 -1.83
C VAL A 116 7.81 -24.12 -1.09
N SER A 117 6.48 -24.17 -1.15
CA SER A 117 5.70 -25.27 -0.56
C SER A 117 4.26 -25.27 -1.06
N GLY A 118 3.83 -26.36 -1.70
CA GLY A 118 2.44 -26.50 -2.17
C GLY A 118 2.03 -25.37 -3.11
N THR A 119 1.10 -24.53 -2.67
CA THR A 119 0.59 -23.34 -3.39
C THR A 119 1.41 -22.08 -3.12
N VAL A 120 2.28 -22.08 -2.10
CA VAL A 120 3.01 -20.90 -1.64
C VAL A 120 4.16 -20.58 -2.58
N THR A 121 4.12 -19.37 -3.13
CA THR A 121 5.13 -18.83 -4.02
C THR A 121 5.73 -17.57 -3.42
N VAL A 122 7.05 -17.45 -3.42
CA VAL A 122 7.73 -16.17 -3.14
C VAL A 122 8.04 -15.47 -4.45
N ALA A 123 7.69 -14.19 -4.56
CA ALA A 123 7.75 -13.45 -5.80
C ALA A 123 8.39 -12.07 -5.60
N GLY A 124 9.35 -11.70 -6.44
CA GLY A 124 9.99 -10.38 -6.42
C GLY A 124 10.96 -10.16 -7.58
N ALA A 125 11.54 -8.97 -7.66
CA ALA A 125 12.61 -8.67 -8.60
C ALA A 125 14.00 -8.97 -7.99
N PRO A 126 15.01 -9.38 -8.78
CA PRO A 126 16.36 -9.68 -8.27
C PRO A 126 17.06 -8.46 -7.66
N ASN A 127 16.54 -7.25 -7.92
CA ASN A 127 17.02 -6.00 -7.35
C ASN A 127 16.08 -5.40 -6.27
N GLY A 128 14.98 -6.08 -5.92
CA GLY A 128 14.13 -5.77 -4.76
C GLY A 128 13.78 -4.30 -4.57
N SER A 129 13.37 -3.59 -5.64
CA SER A 129 13.25 -2.13 -5.51
C SER A 129 11.95 -1.69 -4.85
N PHE A 130 10.81 -2.25 -5.23
CA PHE A 130 9.47 -1.84 -4.76
C PHE A 130 8.46 -3.01 -4.83
N ASP A 131 8.90 -4.22 -4.50
CA ASP A 131 8.12 -5.43 -4.75
C ASP A 131 6.84 -5.44 -3.92
N HIS A 132 6.90 -4.98 -2.66
CA HIS A 132 5.74 -4.99 -1.76
C HIS A 132 4.71 -3.97 -2.19
N LEU A 133 5.13 -2.78 -2.62
CA LEU A 133 4.24 -1.75 -3.13
C LEU A 133 3.64 -2.12 -4.50
N VAL A 134 4.43 -2.69 -5.42
CA VAL A 134 4.01 -2.90 -6.82
C VAL A 134 3.30 -4.22 -7.04
N HIS A 135 3.69 -5.28 -6.35
CA HIS A 135 3.16 -6.63 -6.61
C HIS A 135 2.10 -7.09 -5.61
N HIS A 136 1.79 -6.29 -4.59
CA HIS A 136 0.62 -6.54 -3.75
C HIS A 136 -0.68 -6.20 -4.51
N GLY A 137 -1.80 -6.82 -4.13
CA GLY A 137 -3.09 -6.63 -4.79
C GLY A 137 -3.54 -5.16 -4.80
N ASP A 138 -4.43 -4.80 -5.74
CA ASP A 138 -4.89 -3.42 -5.90
C ASP A 138 -5.88 -3.00 -4.82
N SER A 139 -6.64 -3.95 -4.27
CA SER A 139 -7.71 -3.69 -3.28
C SER A 139 -7.97 -4.83 -2.30
N GLU A 140 -7.18 -5.90 -2.36
CA GLU A 140 -7.35 -7.09 -1.54
C GLU A 140 -5.97 -7.62 -1.12
N GLY A 141 -5.96 -8.43 -0.06
CA GLY A 141 -4.73 -8.96 0.53
C GLY A 141 -4.27 -8.16 1.73
N PHE A 142 -3.13 -8.57 2.28
CA PHE A 142 -2.67 -8.06 3.58
C PHE A 142 -1.21 -7.64 3.53
N TYR A 143 -0.86 -6.59 4.26
CA TYR A 143 0.52 -6.39 4.71
C TYR A 143 0.60 -6.76 6.17
N VAL A 144 1.56 -7.61 6.54
CA VAL A 144 1.76 -8.05 7.92
C VAL A 144 3.05 -7.48 8.50
N PRO A 145 3.12 -7.26 9.83
CA PRO A 145 4.29 -6.72 10.51
C PRO A 145 5.35 -7.80 10.75
N VAL A 146 5.71 -8.52 9.69
CA VAL A 146 6.82 -9.46 9.63
C VAL A 146 7.77 -8.98 8.55
N ASP A 147 9.06 -8.87 8.86
CA ASP A 147 10.07 -8.52 7.86
C ASP A 147 10.44 -9.75 7.02
N PHE A 148 10.08 -9.73 5.73
CA PHE A 148 10.47 -10.74 4.76
C PHE A 148 10.74 -10.11 3.38
N PRO A 149 11.81 -10.51 2.66
CA PRO A 149 12.22 -9.79 1.46
C PRO A 149 11.29 -9.93 0.23
N PRO A 150 10.88 -11.12 -0.22
CA PRO A 150 9.99 -11.25 -1.37
C PRO A 150 8.52 -11.23 -0.95
N VAL A 151 7.62 -10.69 -1.78
CA VAL A 151 6.17 -10.81 -1.55
C VAL A 151 5.79 -12.30 -1.56
N ILE A 152 4.89 -12.70 -0.67
CA ILE A 152 4.38 -14.08 -0.64
C ILE A 152 3.04 -14.11 -1.38
N VAL A 153 2.85 -15.14 -2.19
CA VAL A 153 1.64 -15.38 -2.96
C VAL A 153 1.06 -16.74 -2.55
N ASP A 154 -0.19 -16.74 -2.12
CA ASP A 154 -0.95 -17.94 -1.77
C ASP A 154 -2.43 -17.74 -2.07
N GLU A 155 -2.97 -18.54 -2.99
CA GLU A 155 -4.36 -18.45 -3.46
C GLU A 155 -5.42 -18.71 -2.37
N ARG A 156 -5.00 -19.21 -1.21
CA ARG A 156 -5.87 -19.45 -0.05
C ARG A 156 -6.16 -18.19 0.76
N VAL A 157 -5.37 -17.14 0.57
CA VAL A 157 -5.55 -15.83 1.23
C VAL A 157 -6.36 -14.94 0.30
N THR A 158 -7.35 -14.22 0.83
CA THR A 158 -8.07 -13.18 0.06
C THR A 158 -7.09 -12.21 -0.60
N GLY A 159 -7.31 -11.88 -1.88
CA GLY A 159 -6.36 -11.10 -2.69
C GLY A 159 -5.05 -11.80 -3.06
N SER A 160 -4.78 -12.99 -2.54
CA SER A 160 -3.61 -13.86 -2.80
C SER A 160 -2.23 -13.32 -2.45
N PHE A 161 -2.05 -12.01 -2.27
CA PHE A 161 -0.77 -11.37 -2.00
C PHE A 161 -0.62 -10.98 -0.53
N ILE A 162 0.55 -11.34 0.02
CA ILE A 162 0.94 -11.03 1.40
C ILE A 162 2.23 -10.20 1.33
N GLY A 163 2.11 -8.93 1.69
CA GLY A 163 3.22 -7.99 1.79
C GLY A 163 3.75 -7.89 3.22
N SER A 164 4.94 -7.31 3.34
CA SER A 164 5.58 -6.98 4.61
C SER A 164 5.38 -5.49 4.88
N SER A 165 4.78 -5.14 6.02
CA SER A 165 4.63 -3.73 6.43
C SER A 165 6.00 -3.05 6.60
N HIS A 166 7.04 -3.80 6.99
CA HIS A 166 8.41 -3.30 7.08
C HIS A 166 8.97 -2.93 5.71
N ARG A 167 8.84 -3.83 4.72
CA ARG A 167 9.34 -3.57 3.37
C ARG A 167 8.53 -2.51 2.65
N LEU A 168 7.21 -2.52 2.79
CA LEU A 168 6.34 -1.45 2.30
C LEU A 168 6.77 -0.09 2.86
N LEU A 169 7.03 0.00 4.17
CA LEU A 169 7.49 1.25 4.79
C LEU A 169 8.83 1.72 4.20
N ASP A 170 9.80 0.83 4.05
CA ASP A 170 11.11 1.15 3.45
C ASP A 170 10.95 1.66 2.00
N GLU A 171 10.09 1.01 1.24
CA GLU A 171 9.74 1.37 -0.14
C GLU A 171 9.06 2.74 -0.22
N CYS A 172 8.02 2.99 0.56
CA CYS A 172 7.36 4.29 0.60
C CYS A 172 8.30 5.40 1.10
N LEU A 173 9.14 5.15 2.10
CA LEU A 173 10.13 6.12 2.57
C LEU A 173 11.19 6.46 1.50
N ARG A 174 11.51 5.52 0.59
CA ARG A 174 12.37 5.81 -0.56
C ARG A 174 11.70 6.76 -1.54
N LEU A 175 10.42 6.55 -1.85
CA LEU A 175 9.64 7.46 -2.68
C LEU A 175 9.48 8.83 -2.02
N ALA A 176 9.17 8.86 -0.72
CA ALA A 176 9.03 10.09 0.04
C ALA A 176 10.29 10.98 -0.01
N ARG A 177 11.49 10.38 0.03
CA ARG A 177 12.75 11.12 -0.14
C ARG A 177 12.89 11.72 -1.55
N LEU A 178 12.48 11.00 -2.59
CA LEU A 178 12.52 11.51 -3.97
C LEU A 178 11.48 12.60 -4.21
N LEU A 179 10.33 12.49 -3.55
CA LEU A 179 9.26 13.50 -3.55
C LEU A 179 9.61 14.71 -2.67
N GLU A 180 10.67 14.64 -1.87
CA GLU A 180 11.03 15.67 -0.88
C GLU A 180 9.89 15.93 0.12
N LEU A 181 9.20 14.86 0.52
CA LEU A 181 8.11 14.93 1.50
C LEU A 181 8.63 15.37 2.87
N PRO A 182 8.03 16.38 3.52
CA PRO A 182 8.36 16.76 4.87
C PRO A 182 8.03 15.63 5.87
N ASP A 183 8.91 15.44 6.86
CA ASP A 183 8.63 14.51 7.96
C ASP A 183 7.39 14.95 8.74
N GLY A 184 6.43 14.03 8.89
CA GLY A 184 5.20 14.28 9.66
C GLY A 184 4.19 15.19 8.96
N LEU A 185 4.31 15.39 7.65
CA LEU A 185 3.24 16.02 6.86
C LEU A 185 1.98 15.17 6.93
N ASP A 186 0.89 15.76 7.39
CA ASP A 186 -0.42 15.10 7.49
C ASP A 186 -1.05 14.96 6.08
N PRO A 187 -1.39 13.74 5.63
CA PRO A 187 -2.05 13.52 4.34
C PRO A 187 -3.38 14.26 4.19
N TRP A 188 -4.05 14.61 5.30
CA TRP A 188 -5.34 15.30 5.29
C TRP A 188 -5.24 16.82 5.49
N SER A 189 -4.03 17.37 5.56
CA SER A 189 -3.82 18.81 5.67
C SER A 189 -4.31 19.58 4.43
N ASP A 190 -4.73 20.83 4.62
CA ASP A 190 -5.17 21.72 3.53
C ASP A 190 -4.10 21.85 2.42
N GLU A 191 -2.81 21.83 2.81
CA GLU A 191 -1.69 21.94 1.87
C GLU A 191 -1.59 20.72 0.94
N VAL A 192 -1.85 19.51 1.47
CA VAL A 192 -1.90 18.28 0.66
C VAL A 192 -3.14 18.27 -0.23
N GLN A 193 -4.29 18.69 0.30
CA GLN A 193 -5.52 18.82 -0.50
C GLN A 193 -5.35 19.82 -1.65
N ASP A 194 -4.71 20.96 -1.41
CA ASP A 194 -4.40 21.94 -2.46
C ASP A 194 -3.47 21.37 -3.53
N ALA A 195 -2.52 20.50 -3.16
CA ALA A 195 -1.65 19.83 -4.11
C ALA A 195 -2.41 18.79 -4.97
N ILE A 196 -3.27 17.98 -4.35
CA ILE A 196 -4.13 17.01 -5.05
C ILE A 196 -5.04 17.73 -6.06
N GLU A 197 -5.67 18.82 -5.64
CA GLU A 197 -6.60 19.58 -6.47
C GLU A 197 -5.91 20.50 -7.50
N GLY A 198 -4.57 20.53 -7.54
CA GLY A 198 -3.81 21.40 -8.43
C GLY A 198 -3.99 22.91 -8.14
N ARG A 199 -4.39 23.27 -6.91
CA ARG A 199 -4.61 24.65 -6.49
C ARG A 199 -3.30 25.39 -6.18
N VAL A 200 -2.16 24.68 -6.10
CA VAL A 200 -0.84 25.28 -5.88
C VAL A 200 -0.34 25.99 -7.14
N THR A 201 -0.44 27.32 -7.17
CA THR A 201 -0.14 28.14 -8.36
C THR A 201 1.36 28.22 -8.69
N SER A 202 2.24 27.97 -7.71
CA SER A 202 3.70 28.01 -7.88
C SER A 202 4.36 27.04 -6.91
N PRO A 203 4.32 25.72 -7.21
CA PRO A 203 4.86 24.71 -6.32
C PRO A 203 6.37 24.87 -6.18
N SER A 204 6.82 25.02 -4.93
CA SER A 204 8.22 25.21 -4.57
C SER A 204 8.89 23.90 -4.16
N ALA A 205 8.11 22.95 -3.64
CA ALA A 205 8.57 21.61 -3.27
C ALA A 205 8.16 20.57 -4.32
N THR A 206 8.92 19.48 -4.42
CA THR A 206 8.64 18.42 -5.40
C THR A 206 7.28 17.77 -5.15
N TRP A 207 6.97 17.36 -3.92
CA TRP A 207 5.71 16.70 -3.54
C TRP A 207 4.45 17.48 -3.96
N GLN A 208 4.49 18.82 -3.93
CA GLN A 208 3.35 19.66 -4.32
C GLN A 208 2.97 19.50 -5.80
N ARG A 209 3.91 19.04 -6.63
CA ARG A 209 3.67 18.74 -8.06
C ARG A 209 3.08 17.35 -8.25
N TYR A 210 3.21 16.46 -7.28
CA TYR A 210 2.80 15.06 -7.30
C TYR A 210 1.75 14.84 -6.20
N GLY A 211 0.65 15.59 -6.23
CA GLY A 211 -0.30 15.66 -5.11
C GLY A 211 -0.89 14.29 -4.74
N VAL A 212 -1.38 13.55 -5.74
CA VAL A 212 -2.02 12.23 -5.55
C VAL A 212 -1.01 11.19 -5.08
N GLU A 213 0.18 11.16 -5.68
CA GLU A 213 1.26 10.25 -5.30
C GLU A 213 1.73 10.54 -3.88
N SER A 214 1.88 11.82 -3.54
CA SER A 214 2.32 12.27 -2.22
C SER A 214 1.32 11.90 -1.14
N PHE A 215 0.04 12.15 -1.38
CA PHE A 215 -1.05 11.72 -0.50
C PHE A 215 -0.99 10.21 -0.26
N SER A 216 -1.00 9.42 -1.33
CA SER A 216 -1.01 7.95 -1.24
C SER A 216 0.24 7.41 -0.53
N CYS A 217 1.40 8.04 -0.75
CA CYS A 217 2.65 7.68 -0.07
C CYS A 217 2.58 7.97 1.44
N LEU A 218 2.06 9.14 1.84
CA LEU A 218 1.89 9.50 3.25
C LEU A 218 0.94 8.53 3.95
N THR A 219 -0.21 8.25 3.35
CA THR A 219 -1.22 7.35 3.93
C THR A 219 -0.66 5.93 4.14
N LEU A 220 0.08 5.39 3.17
CA LEU A 220 0.74 4.08 3.33
C LEU A 220 1.88 4.09 4.35
N ILE A 221 2.63 5.19 4.49
CA ILE A 221 3.66 5.32 5.53
C ILE A 221 3.02 5.27 6.91
N GLU A 222 1.91 5.98 7.12
CA GLU A 222 1.19 5.97 8.38
C GLU A 222 0.61 4.59 8.69
N ALA A 223 -0.09 3.96 7.75
CA ALA A 223 -0.61 2.60 7.90
C ALA A 223 0.51 1.59 8.23
N ALA A 224 1.63 1.63 7.51
CA ALA A 224 2.75 0.72 7.76
C ALA A 224 3.41 0.96 9.12
N ARG A 225 3.58 2.21 9.55
CA ARG A 225 4.08 2.53 10.90
C ARG A 225 3.13 2.03 11.97
N THR A 226 1.82 2.22 11.80
CA THR A 226 0.81 1.74 12.75
C THR A 226 0.83 0.22 12.81
N SER A 227 0.82 -0.48 11.68
CA SER A 227 0.91 -1.93 11.59
C SER A 227 2.13 -2.49 12.32
N ILE A 228 3.31 -1.89 12.12
CA ILE A 228 4.54 -2.30 12.81
C ILE A 228 4.45 -2.01 14.32
N LYS A 229 3.86 -0.88 14.71
CA LYS A 229 3.73 -0.49 16.12
C LYS A 229 2.79 -1.41 16.89
N THR A 230 1.63 -1.73 16.32
CA THR A 230 0.57 -2.51 16.99
C THR A 230 0.73 -4.01 16.80
N GLY A 231 1.44 -4.44 15.76
CA GLY A 231 1.53 -5.84 15.36
C GLY A 231 0.35 -6.32 14.52
N ALA A 232 -0.59 -5.44 14.16
CA ALA A 232 -1.73 -5.74 13.30
C ALA A 232 -1.43 -5.63 11.81
N ALA A 233 -2.19 -6.35 10.99
CA ALA A 233 -2.11 -6.27 9.54
C ALA A 233 -2.69 -4.95 9.01
N ILE A 234 -2.21 -4.53 7.84
CA ILE A 234 -2.89 -3.58 6.97
C ILE A 234 -3.85 -4.39 6.08
N ALA A 235 -5.13 -3.99 6.08
CA ALA A 235 -6.18 -4.54 5.23
C ALA A 235 -6.81 -3.45 4.36
N PHE A 236 -7.53 -3.86 3.32
CA PHE A 236 -8.19 -2.99 2.34
C PHE A 236 -9.70 -3.28 2.32
N GLY A 237 -10.53 -2.25 2.13
CA GLY A 237 -11.99 -2.37 2.10
C GLY A 237 -12.73 -1.16 1.58
#